data_AF-A0A834IB81-F1
#
_entry.id   AF-A0A834IB81-F1
#
_cell.length_a   1.000
_cell.length_b   1.000
_cell.length_c   1.000
_cell.angle_alpha   90.00
_cell.angle_beta   90.00
_cell.angle_gamma   90.00
#
_symmetry.space_group_name_H-M   'P 1'
#
loop_
_entity.id
_entity.type
_entity.pdbx_description
1 polymer ?
#
loop_
_entity_poly.entity_id
_entity_poly.type
_entity_poly.pdbx_seq_one_letter_code
_entity_poly.pdbx_strand_id
1 'polypeptide(L)'
;NRRRKNCMTTEQPKRIALVTGASRGIGASIAKQLTQDGFFVVGTATSTAGADGITQALTGHGVGLVLDVRDGNAIEKVVSQIEQEYGAVLAKEMGSRQITVNAVAPGFIATDMTEELDSAIKEKMIVQVPLNRLGQPQDIANAVSFLASDRASYITGTVLHVNGAMRRIPVSDIEQRIKQAVAEQLGIKAEDIKNEASFMDDLGADSLDLVELVMSFENDFDITIPDEDSNAITTVQSAIDYISAKLG
;
A
#
# COMPACT_ATOMS: atom_id res chain seq x y z
N ASN A 1 31.94 18.06 -52.12
CA ASN A 1 30.60 18.00 -52.77
C ASN A 1 29.80 16.84 -52.18
N ARG A 2 29.01 17.08 -51.13
CA ARG A 2 27.71 16.44 -50.78
C ARG A 2 27.44 16.58 -49.28
N ARG A 3 26.46 17.44 -49.00
CA ARG A 3 25.78 17.68 -47.74
C ARG A 3 25.31 16.36 -47.11
N ARG A 4 25.50 16.20 -45.80
CA ARG A 4 24.52 15.54 -44.92
C ARG A 4 24.28 16.43 -43.71
N LYS A 5 23.29 17.33 -43.89
CA LYS A 5 22.43 17.76 -42.80
C LYS A 5 21.74 16.49 -42.28
N ASN A 6 21.97 16.11 -41.04
CA ASN A 6 20.97 15.45 -40.23
C ASN A 6 20.95 16.20 -38.89
N CYS A 7 20.03 17.15 -38.82
CA CYS A 7 19.54 17.70 -37.56
C CYS A 7 18.99 16.50 -36.78
N MET A 8 19.68 16.08 -35.72
CA MET A 8 19.08 15.18 -34.74
C MET A 8 18.12 16.03 -33.91
N THR A 9 16.83 15.98 -34.25
CA THR A 9 15.77 16.30 -33.29
C THR A 9 15.86 15.24 -32.20
N THR A 10 16.50 15.57 -31.09
CA THR A 10 16.51 14.74 -29.88
C THR A 10 15.15 14.86 -29.21
N GLU A 11 14.13 14.20 -29.76
CA GLU A 11 12.95 13.90 -28.96
C GLU A 11 13.38 12.89 -27.90
N GLN A 12 13.31 13.29 -26.63
CA GLN A 12 13.52 12.34 -25.54
C GLN A 12 12.50 11.21 -25.64
N PRO A 13 12.90 9.96 -25.36
CA PRO A 13 11.96 8.84 -25.39
C PRO A 13 10.81 9.13 -24.42
N LYS A 14 9.58 9.08 -24.91
CA LYS A 14 8.38 9.26 -24.09
C LYS A 14 8.37 8.20 -23.00
N ARG A 15 8.39 8.60 -21.73
CA ARG A 15 8.21 7.68 -20.60
C ARG A 15 6.74 7.29 -20.54
N ILE A 16 6.45 6.00 -20.52
CA ILE A 16 5.09 5.46 -20.54
C ILE A 16 4.73 4.99 -19.14
N ALA A 17 3.53 5.30 -18.68
CA ALA A 17 2.99 4.76 -17.43
C ALA A 17 1.67 4.03 -17.70
N LEU A 18 1.60 2.76 -17.29
CA LEU A 18 0.36 1.99 -17.29
C LEU A 18 -0.33 2.14 -15.92
N VAL A 19 -1.54 2.66 -15.90
CA VAL A 19 -2.35 2.82 -14.68
C VAL A 19 -3.62 2.00 -14.81
N THR A 20 -3.70 0.89 -14.09
CA THR A 20 -4.92 0.07 -14.07
C THR A 20 -5.99 0.69 -13.16
N GLY A 21 -7.26 0.61 -13.55
CA GLY A 21 -8.35 1.19 -12.75
C GLY A 21 -8.33 2.72 -12.71
N ALA A 22 -7.92 3.35 -13.81
CA ALA A 22 -7.70 4.80 -13.90
C ALA A 22 -8.98 5.63 -14.08
N SER A 23 -10.16 5.02 -14.07
CA SER A 23 -11.43 5.71 -14.39
C SER A 23 -11.96 6.59 -13.26
N ARG A 24 -11.56 6.36 -12.01
CA ARG A 24 -12.03 7.14 -10.83
C ARG A 24 -11.08 7.04 -9.64
N GLY A 25 -11.38 7.82 -8.59
CA GLY A 25 -10.71 7.75 -7.30
C GLY A 25 -9.18 7.89 -7.39
N ILE A 26 -8.47 7.01 -6.69
CA ILE A 26 -7.00 7.02 -6.61
C ILE A 26 -6.35 6.85 -7.99
N GLY A 27 -6.81 5.88 -8.79
CA GLY A 27 -6.23 5.60 -10.10
C GLY A 27 -6.33 6.79 -11.06
N ALA A 28 -7.47 7.48 -11.08
CA ALA A 28 -7.64 8.69 -11.88
C ALA A 28 -6.70 9.82 -11.44
N SER A 29 -6.50 10.01 -10.13
CA SER A 29 -5.58 11.00 -9.60
C SER A 29 -4.13 10.70 -9.97
N ILE A 30 -3.72 9.42 -9.90
CA ILE A 30 -2.39 8.97 -10.32
C ILE A 30 -2.19 9.23 -11.81
N ALA A 31 -3.14 8.82 -12.65
CA ALA A 31 -3.05 9.02 -14.10
C ALA A 31 -2.90 10.50 -14.45
N LYS A 32 -3.66 11.38 -13.80
CA LYS A 32 -3.55 12.83 -13.98
C LYS A 32 -2.21 13.41 -13.49
N GLN A 33 -1.69 12.93 -12.37
CA GLN A 33 -0.40 13.42 -11.87
C GLN A 33 0.74 13.00 -12.80
N LEU A 34 0.75 11.75 -13.27
CA LEU A 34 1.79 11.25 -14.15
C LEU A 34 1.80 11.96 -15.51
N THR A 35 0.65 12.36 -16.06
CA THR A 35 0.64 13.22 -17.26
C THR A 35 1.26 14.58 -17.00
N GLN A 36 1.03 15.19 -15.82
CA GLN A 36 1.66 16.45 -15.42
C GLN A 36 3.18 16.31 -15.26
N ASP A 37 3.65 15.12 -14.85
CA ASP A 37 5.07 14.78 -14.72
C ASP A 37 5.74 14.43 -16.08
N GLY A 38 4.99 14.56 -17.17
CA GLY A 38 5.48 14.36 -18.55
C GLY A 38 5.45 12.91 -19.03
N PHE A 39 4.75 12.00 -18.34
CA PHE A 39 4.52 10.65 -18.84
C PHE A 39 3.40 10.64 -19.87
N PHE A 40 3.53 9.75 -20.86
CA PHE A 40 2.39 9.32 -21.66
C PHE A 40 1.66 8.22 -20.88
N VAL A 41 0.41 8.47 -20.50
CA VAL A 41 -0.33 7.54 -19.63
C VAL A 41 -1.25 6.64 -20.43
N VAL A 42 -1.13 5.33 -20.22
CA VAL A 42 -2.12 4.34 -20.63
C VAL A 42 -2.96 3.98 -19.41
N GLY A 43 -4.17 4.51 -19.31
CA GLY A 43 -5.09 4.17 -18.23
C GLY A 43 -6.01 3.02 -18.63
N THR A 44 -6.47 2.20 -17.69
CA THR A 44 -7.45 1.14 -18.00
C THR A 44 -8.73 1.21 -17.16
N ALA A 45 -9.83 0.74 -17.76
CA ALA A 45 -11.13 0.56 -17.11
C ALA A 45 -11.79 -0.73 -17.62
N THR A 46 -12.78 -1.25 -16.90
CA THR A 46 -13.49 -2.49 -17.29
C THR A 46 -14.56 -2.27 -18.37
N SER A 47 -14.90 -1.01 -18.70
CA SER A 47 -15.92 -0.67 -19.68
C SER A 47 -15.39 0.31 -20.73
N THR A 48 -15.95 0.25 -21.93
CA THR A 48 -15.63 1.19 -23.03
C THR A 48 -15.86 2.64 -22.63
N ALA A 49 -17.01 2.94 -22.01
CA ALA A 49 -17.31 4.28 -21.53
C ALA A 49 -16.27 4.79 -20.50
N GLY A 50 -15.76 3.90 -19.65
CA GLY A 50 -14.68 4.23 -18.71
C GLY A 50 -13.36 4.53 -19.42
N ALA A 51 -13.00 3.72 -20.42
CA ALA A 51 -11.79 3.93 -21.23
C ALA A 51 -11.88 5.23 -22.05
N ASP A 52 -13.03 5.53 -22.63
CA ASP A 52 -13.27 6.78 -23.36
C ASP A 52 -13.17 7.99 -22.42
N GLY A 53 -13.77 7.89 -21.23
CA GLY A 53 -13.68 8.92 -20.19
C GLY A 53 -12.24 9.18 -19.73
N ILE A 54 -11.43 8.13 -19.58
CA ILE A 54 -9.99 8.26 -19.30
C ILE A 54 -9.30 9.02 -20.44
N THR A 55 -9.50 8.60 -21.69
CA THR A 55 -8.88 9.24 -22.87
C THR A 55 -9.20 10.73 -22.92
N GLN A 56 -10.46 11.09 -22.69
CA GLN A 56 -10.91 12.48 -22.65
C GLN A 56 -10.26 13.26 -21.50
N ALA A 57 -10.15 12.67 -20.32
CA ALA A 57 -9.55 13.30 -19.15
C ALA A 57 -8.03 13.56 -19.30
N LEU A 58 -7.33 12.72 -20.07
CA LEU A 58 -5.88 12.83 -20.27
C LEU A 58 -5.48 13.81 -21.39
N THR A 59 -6.45 14.44 -22.08
CA THR A 59 -6.26 15.57 -23.01
C THR A 59 -5.13 15.40 -24.03
N GLY A 60 -4.99 14.20 -24.59
CA GLY A 60 -3.97 13.88 -25.61
C GLY A 60 -2.59 13.50 -25.05
N HIS A 61 -2.41 13.54 -23.73
CA HIS A 61 -1.20 13.06 -23.03
C HIS A 61 -1.36 11.61 -22.54
N GLY A 62 -2.38 10.91 -23.02
CA GLY A 62 -2.63 9.53 -22.72
C GLY A 62 -3.84 8.96 -23.42
N VAL A 63 -4.08 7.68 -23.20
CA VAL A 63 -5.18 6.90 -23.78
C VAL A 63 -5.78 5.99 -22.72
N GLY A 64 -7.09 5.76 -22.82
CA GLY A 64 -7.80 4.76 -22.03
C GLY A 64 -8.02 3.48 -22.82
N LEU A 65 -7.78 2.33 -22.20
CA LEU A 65 -8.04 1.01 -22.77
C LEU A 65 -9.02 0.21 -21.91
N VAL A 66 -9.80 -0.65 -22.56
CA VAL A 66 -10.65 -1.61 -21.85
C VAL A 66 -9.79 -2.78 -21.39
N LEU A 67 -9.77 -3.03 -20.08
CA LEU A 67 -9.09 -4.17 -19.47
C LEU A 67 -9.87 -4.65 -18.24
N ASP A 68 -10.24 -5.91 -18.25
CA ASP A 68 -10.56 -6.65 -17.04
C ASP A 68 -9.31 -7.40 -16.58
N VAL A 69 -8.73 -6.97 -15.46
CA VAL A 69 -7.51 -7.57 -14.89
C VAL A 69 -7.72 -8.99 -14.37
N ARG A 70 -8.95 -9.52 -14.40
CA ARG A 70 -9.28 -10.90 -14.05
C ARG A 70 -9.15 -11.85 -15.25
N ASP A 71 -9.05 -11.33 -16.48
CA ASP A 71 -8.88 -12.11 -17.71
C ASP A 71 -7.42 -12.07 -18.18
N GLY A 72 -6.71 -13.19 -18.00
CA GLY A 72 -5.31 -13.33 -18.41
C GLY A 72 -5.07 -13.07 -19.90
N ASN A 73 -6.00 -13.46 -20.77
CA ASN A 73 -5.88 -13.20 -22.22
C ASN A 73 -6.05 -11.71 -22.54
N ALA A 74 -6.91 -11.01 -21.79
CA ALA A 74 -7.09 -9.57 -21.95
C ALA A 74 -5.82 -8.81 -21.53
N ILE A 75 -5.16 -9.24 -20.45
CA ILE A 75 -3.87 -8.68 -20.00
C ILE A 75 -2.82 -8.81 -21.10
N GLU A 76 -2.62 -10.01 -21.66
CA GLU A 76 -1.61 -10.23 -22.70
C GLU A 76 -1.85 -9.39 -23.95
N LYS A 77 -3.12 -9.26 -24.38
CA LYS A 77 -3.49 -8.44 -25.53
C LYS A 77 -3.22 -6.96 -25.30
N VAL A 78 -3.62 -6.44 -24.14
CA VAL A 78 -3.40 -5.02 -23.79
C VAL A 78 -1.93 -4.71 -23.66
N VAL A 79 -1.15 -5.56 -22.99
CA VAL A 79 0.31 -5.38 -22.90
C VAL A 79 0.95 -5.39 -24.30
N SER A 80 0.59 -6.36 -25.15
CA SER A 80 1.10 -6.43 -26.53
C SER A 80 0.72 -5.20 -27.35
N GLN A 81 -0.50 -4.71 -27.21
CA GLN A 81 -0.96 -3.49 -27.88
C GLN A 81 -0.14 -2.28 -27.43
N ILE A 82 0.09 -2.13 -26.12
CA ILE A 82 0.86 -1.00 -25.59
C ILE A 82 2.29 -1.02 -26.10
N GLU A 83 2.92 -2.20 -26.10
CA GLU A 83 4.29 -2.39 -26.62
C GLU A 83 4.41 -2.01 -28.10
N GLN A 84 3.40 -2.33 -28.90
CA GLN A 84 3.38 -2.06 -30.34
C GLN A 84 3.07 -0.59 -30.67
N GLU A 85 2.13 0.03 -29.96
CA GLU A 85 1.64 1.37 -30.27
C GLU A 85 2.41 2.48 -29.57
N TYR A 86 2.85 2.26 -28.33
CA TYR A 86 3.42 3.31 -27.47
C TYR A 86 4.84 2.99 -27.02
N GLY A 87 5.17 1.71 -26.78
CA GLY A 87 6.49 1.24 -26.35
C GLY A 87 6.42 0.33 -25.10
N ALA A 88 7.56 -0.21 -24.69
CA ALA A 88 7.62 -1.25 -23.66
C ALA A 88 7.17 -0.78 -22.27
N VAL A 89 6.25 -1.53 -21.65
CA VAL A 89 5.91 -1.40 -20.23
C VAL A 89 6.79 -2.38 -19.46
N LEU A 90 7.60 -1.84 -18.55
CA LEU A 90 8.78 -2.47 -17.95
C LEU A 90 8.51 -3.66 -17.00
N ALA A 91 7.33 -4.29 -17.04
CA ALA A 91 6.87 -5.21 -16.00
C ALA A 91 7.32 -6.69 -16.17
N LYS A 92 7.75 -7.14 -17.35
CA LYS A 92 7.79 -8.60 -17.62
C LYS A 92 9.07 -9.34 -17.20
N GLU A 93 10.23 -8.68 -16.99
CA GLU A 93 11.52 -9.38 -16.80
C GLU A 93 12.54 -8.55 -15.98
N MET A 94 12.42 -8.47 -14.64
CA MET A 94 13.12 -7.43 -13.85
C MET A 94 13.97 -7.88 -12.66
N GLY A 95 15.28 -7.94 -12.92
CA GLY A 95 16.37 -7.81 -11.94
C GLY A 95 17.65 -7.26 -12.57
N SER A 96 17.99 -7.69 -13.80
CA SER A 96 19.18 -7.23 -14.54
C SER A 96 19.01 -5.90 -15.29
N ARG A 97 17.82 -5.29 -15.26
CA ARG A 97 17.42 -4.16 -16.13
C ARG A 97 17.12 -2.84 -15.38
N GLN A 98 17.58 -2.69 -14.14
CA GLN A 98 17.48 -1.42 -13.38
C GLN A 98 16.03 -0.93 -13.17
N ILE A 99 15.10 -1.82 -12.78
CA ILE A 99 13.71 -1.45 -12.52
C ILE A 99 13.35 -1.64 -11.06
N THR A 100 12.75 -0.58 -10.50
CA THR A 100 12.31 -0.49 -9.12
C THR A 100 10.87 -0.98 -8.99
N VAL A 101 10.61 -1.82 -8.00
CA VAL A 101 9.26 -2.29 -7.66
C VAL A 101 8.95 -1.83 -6.25
N ASN A 102 7.89 -1.06 -6.07
CA ASN A 102 7.48 -0.52 -4.77
C ASN A 102 5.97 -0.64 -4.61
N ALA A 103 5.50 -0.63 -3.37
CA ALA A 103 4.09 -0.55 -3.02
C ALA A 103 3.78 0.77 -2.32
N VAL A 104 2.58 1.30 -2.54
CA VAL A 104 2.02 2.41 -1.77
C VAL A 104 0.85 1.85 -0.96
N ALA A 105 0.85 2.07 0.35
CA ALA A 105 -0.20 1.62 1.27
C ALA A 105 -1.04 2.83 1.74
N PRO A 106 -2.20 3.08 1.13
CA PRO A 106 -3.10 4.17 1.50
C PRO A 106 -3.74 3.94 2.87
N GLY A 107 -4.01 5.02 3.60
CA GLY A 107 -4.96 5.01 4.72
C GLY A 107 -6.39 5.24 4.26
N PHE A 108 -7.21 5.87 5.11
CA PHE A 108 -8.53 6.32 4.68
C PHE A 108 -8.43 7.51 3.71
N ILE A 109 -8.84 7.30 2.47
CA ILE A 109 -8.79 8.30 1.40
C ILE A 109 -10.19 8.74 1.01
N ALA A 110 -10.41 10.06 0.98
CA ALA A 110 -11.62 10.68 0.49
C ALA A 110 -11.79 10.41 -1.02
N THR A 111 -12.68 9.49 -1.35
CA THR A 111 -13.12 9.16 -2.71
C THR A 111 -14.65 9.17 -2.76
N ASP A 112 -15.23 9.14 -3.96
CA ASP A 112 -16.68 9.03 -4.16
C ASP A 112 -17.31 7.92 -3.28
N MET A 113 -16.61 6.79 -3.12
CA MET A 113 -17.06 5.66 -2.29
C MET A 113 -17.13 5.99 -0.79
N THR A 114 -16.22 6.82 -0.28
CA THR A 114 -16.24 7.26 1.12
C THR A 114 -17.12 8.46 1.36
N GLU A 115 -17.43 9.25 0.31
CA GLU A 115 -18.36 10.38 0.42
C GLU A 115 -19.79 9.93 0.71
N GLU A 116 -20.17 8.73 0.28
CA GLU A 116 -21.47 8.12 0.56
C GLU A 116 -21.63 7.63 2.01
N LEU A 117 -20.55 7.60 2.80
CA LEU A 117 -20.60 7.19 4.20
C LEU A 117 -21.23 8.28 5.09
N ASP A 118 -21.96 7.82 6.10
CA ASP A 118 -22.53 8.70 7.13
C ASP A 118 -21.43 9.48 7.89
N SER A 119 -21.78 10.69 8.27
CA SER A 119 -20.99 11.61 9.08
C SER A 119 -20.38 10.96 10.32
N ALA A 120 -21.15 10.18 11.08
CA ALA A 120 -20.67 9.48 12.27
C ALA A 120 -19.59 8.43 11.95
N ILE A 121 -19.64 7.80 10.78
CA ILE A 121 -18.62 6.83 10.33
C ILE A 121 -17.36 7.57 9.90
N LYS A 122 -17.50 8.67 9.15
CA LYS A 122 -16.36 9.51 8.74
C LYS A 122 -15.62 10.09 9.94
N GLU A 123 -16.33 10.57 10.96
CA GLU A 123 -15.73 11.06 12.20
C GLU A 123 -14.91 9.97 12.90
N LYS A 124 -15.46 8.76 13.01
CA LYS A 124 -14.71 7.61 13.57
C LYS A 124 -13.45 7.29 12.76
N MET A 125 -13.52 7.37 11.43
CA MET A 125 -12.35 7.18 10.56
C MET A 125 -11.30 8.28 10.77
N ILE A 126 -11.73 9.54 10.91
CA ILE A 126 -10.82 10.68 11.13
C ILE A 126 -10.09 10.58 12.46
N VAL A 127 -10.77 10.15 13.53
CA VAL A 127 -10.16 9.95 14.86
C VAL A 127 -9.02 8.94 14.81
N GLN A 128 -9.08 7.94 13.92
CA GLN A 128 -8.02 6.96 13.75
C GLN A 128 -6.81 7.49 12.94
N VAL A 129 -6.91 8.68 12.34
CA VAL A 129 -5.83 9.28 11.56
C VAL A 129 -5.18 10.40 12.39
N PRO A 130 -3.93 10.26 12.87
CA PRO A 130 -3.26 11.28 13.67
C PRO A 130 -3.15 12.67 13.01
N LEU A 131 -3.15 12.74 11.68
CA LEU A 131 -3.22 14.03 10.96
C LEU A 131 -4.62 14.68 10.97
N ASN A 132 -5.60 14.09 11.65
CA ASN A 132 -6.96 14.59 11.85
C ASN A 132 -7.68 14.94 10.54
N ARG A 133 -7.41 14.19 9.48
CA ARG A 133 -8.10 14.31 8.19
C ARG A 133 -8.05 12.99 7.43
N LEU A 134 -8.99 12.81 6.52
CA LEU A 134 -8.84 11.81 5.47
C LEU A 134 -7.72 12.24 4.51
N GLY A 135 -7.00 11.25 3.98
CA GLY A 135 -6.13 11.45 2.84
C GLY A 135 -6.94 11.85 1.61
N GLN A 136 -6.30 12.51 0.65
CA GLN A 136 -6.87 12.82 -0.66
C GLN A 136 -6.26 11.90 -1.71
N PRO A 137 -6.96 11.61 -2.82
CA PRO A 137 -6.38 10.84 -3.93
C PRO A 137 -5.06 11.45 -4.41
N GLN A 138 -4.94 12.78 -4.33
CA GLN A 138 -3.72 13.51 -4.62
C GLN A 138 -2.55 13.18 -3.68
N ASP A 139 -2.80 12.88 -2.39
CA ASP A 139 -1.74 12.46 -1.46
C ASP A 139 -1.07 11.16 -1.98
N ILE A 140 -1.87 10.23 -2.51
CA ILE A 140 -1.38 8.98 -3.11
C ILE A 140 -0.66 9.25 -4.44
N ALA A 141 -1.23 10.10 -5.29
CA ALA A 141 -0.66 10.46 -6.58
C ALA A 141 0.73 11.12 -6.42
N ASN A 142 0.91 11.97 -5.41
CA ASN A 142 2.20 12.59 -5.09
C ASN A 142 3.26 11.55 -4.70
N ALA A 143 2.88 10.54 -3.91
CA ALA A 143 3.79 9.47 -3.51
C ALA A 143 4.19 8.59 -4.71
N VAL A 144 3.24 8.25 -5.59
CA VAL A 144 3.52 7.51 -6.83
C VAL A 144 4.41 8.32 -7.76
N SER A 145 4.15 9.62 -7.93
CA SER A 145 4.98 10.56 -8.70
C SER A 145 6.43 10.57 -8.19
N PHE A 146 6.61 10.66 -6.86
CA PHE A 146 7.94 10.57 -6.25
C PHE A 146 8.65 9.24 -6.59
N LEU A 147 7.95 8.10 -6.41
CA LEU A 147 8.50 6.77 -6.70
C LEU A 147 8.78 6.55 -8.20
N ALA A 148 8.04 7.21 -9.08
CA ALA A 148 8.27 7.18 -10.52
C ALA A 148 9.36 8.15 -11.00
N SER A 149 9.86 9.02 -10.12
CA SER A 149 10.88 10.02 -10.46
C SER A 149 12.30 9.48 -10.29
N ASP A 150 13.27 10.12 -10.94
CA ASP A 150 14.70 9.76 -10.83
C ASP A 150 15.23 9.87 -9.39
N ARG A 151 14.54 10.63 -8.52
CA ARG A 151 14.87 10.79 -7.10
C ARG A 151 14.68 9.50 -6.30
N ALA A 152 13.84 8.58 -6.80
CA ALA A 152 13.57 7.29 -6.19
C ALA A 152 14.28 6.12 -6.91
N SER A 153 15.24 6.42 -7.80
CA SER A 153 15.93 5.41 -8.63
C SER A 153 16.64 4.30 -7.86
N TYR A 154 16.94 4.50 -6.57
CA TYR A 154 17.53 3.48 -5.68
C TYR A 154 16.57 2.96 -4.61
N ILE A 155 15.28 3.27 -4.73
CA ILE A 155 14.23 2.81 -3.82
C ILE A 155 13.49 1.66 -4.51
N THR A 156 13.68 0.44 -4.02
CA THR A 156 12.98 -0.76 -4.49
C THR A 156 12.68 -1.68 -3.32
N GLY A 157 11.61 -2.45 -3.41
CA GLY A 157 11.14 -3.37 -2.36
C GLY A 157 10.47 -2.68 -1.18
N THR A 158 10.19 -1.37 -1.23
CA THR A 158 9.57 -0.65 -0.10
C THR A 158 8.05 -0.64 -0.18
N VAL A 159 7.43 -0.60 1.00
CA VAL A 159 6.02 -0.25 1.18
C VAL A 159 5.95 1.16 1.75
N LEU A 160 5.60 2.13 0.92
CA LEU A 160 5.43 3.52 1.32
C LEU A 160 4.02 3.74 1.88
N HIS A 161 3.91 3.96 3.17
CA HIS A 161 2.65 4.24 3.83
C HIS A 161 2.24 5.71 3.61
N VAL A 162 1.05 5.91 3.03
CA VAL A 162 0.46 7.24 2.79
C VAL A 162 -0.91 7.26 3.45
N ASN A 163 -0.88 7.26 4.78
CA ASN A 163 -2.02 6.96 5.62
C ASN A 163 -2.23 7.96 6.76
N GLY A 164 -1.54 9.11 6.73
CA GLY A 164 -1.64 10.12 7.78
C GLY A 164 -1.18 9.63 9.16
N ALA A 165 -0.21 8.72 9.18
CA ALA A 165 0.29 8.03 10.38
C ALA A 165 -0.75 7.14 11.08
N MET A 166 -1.79 6.71 10.36
CA MET A 166 -2.70 5.69 10.84
C MET A 166 -1.90 4.42 11.16
N ARG A 167 -1.53 4.22 12.42
CA ARG A 167 -0.95 2.96 12.87
C ARG A 167 -2.04 1.91 12.79
N ARG A 168 -1.76 0.85 12.06
CA ARG A 168 -2.69 -0.24 11.81
C ARG A 168 -2.70 -1.17 13.03
N ILE A 169 -3.22 -0.71 14.16
CA ILE A 169 -3.59 -1.60 15.26
C ILE A 169 -4.93 -1.10 15.83
N PRO A 170 -6.06 -1.51 15.24
CA PRO A 170 -7.33 -1.45 15.95
C PRO A 170 -7.18 -2.16 17.29
N VAL A 171 -7.73 -1.61 18.37
CA VAL A 171 -7.75 -2.29 19.68
C VAL A 171 -8.39 -3.70 19.56
N SER A 172 -9.31 -3.90 18.60
CA SER A 172 -9.89 -5.21 18.28
C SER A 172 -8.89 -6.25 17.76
N ASP A 173 -7.73 -5.82 17.26
CA ASP A 173 -6.70 -6.70 16.66
C ASP A 173 -5.55 -6.96 17.65
N ILE A 174 -5.46 -6.22 18.76
CA ILE A 174 -4.44 -6.43 19.81
C ILE A 174 -4.58 -7.85 20.38
N GLU A 175 -5.79 -8.25 20.75
CA GLU A 175 -6.07 -9.60 21.25
C GLU A 175 -5.66 -10.67 20.23
N GLN A 176 -6.05 -10.50 18.95
CA GLN A 176 -5.74 -11.49 17.92
C GLN A 176 -4.23 -11.61 17.68
N ARG A 177 -3.50 -10.50 17.65
CA ARG A 177 -2.05 -10.50 17.44
C ARG A 177 -1.30 -11.07 18.63
N ILE A 178 -1.70 -10.74 19.85
CA ILE A 178 -1.13 -11.36 21.05
C ILE A 178 -1.38 -12.87 21.02
N LYS A 179 -2.61 -13.31 20.75
CA LYS A 179 -2.92 -14.75 20.63
C LYS A 179 -2.13 -15.42 19.51
N GLN A 180 -1.91 -14.74 18.39
CA GLN A 180 -1.12 -15.27 17.27
C GLN A 180 0.36 -15.41 17.63
N ALA A 181 0.97 -14.40 18.25
CA ALA A 181 2.35 -14.47 18.71
C ALA A 181 2.54 -15.58 19.75
N VAL A 182 1.59 -15.72 20.68
CA VAL A 182 1.59 -16.81 21.68
C VAL A 182 1.42 -18.18 21.01
N ALA A 183 0.53 -18.28 20.03
CA ALA A 183 0.32 -19.51 19.25
C ALA A 183 1.59 -19.95 18.50
N GLU A 184 2.27 -19.01 17.85
CA GLU A 184 3.51 -19.27 17.10
C GLU A 184 4.66 -19.67 18.04
N GLN A 185 4.81 -18.96 19.14
CA GLN A 185 5.90 -19.18 20.09
C GLN A 185 5.75 -20.51 20.85
N LEU A 186 4.54 -20.81 21.32
CA LEU A 186 4.28 -21.97 22.16
C LEU A 186 3.80 -23.20 21.37
N GLY A 187 3.60 -23.07 20.05
CA GLY A 187 3.07 -24.14 19.21
C GLY A 187 1.62 -24.52 19.53
N ILE A 188 0.84 -23.58 20.06
CA ILE A 188 -0.57 -23.75 20.44
C ILE A 188 -1.45 -23.14 19.34
N LYS A 189 -2.69 -23.59 19.17
CA LYS A 189 -3.60 -22.91 18.24
C LYS A 189 -4.19 -21.65 18.89
N ALA A 190 -4.22 -20.54 18.14
CA ALA A 190 -4.78 -19.28 18.62
C ALA A 190 -6.25 -19.38 19.10
N GLU A 191 -7.03 -20.32 18.53
CA GLU A 191 -8.43 -20.57 18.92
C GLU A 191 -8.58 -21.17 20.33
N ASP A 192 -7.54 -21.84 20.84
CA ASP A 192 -7.55 -22.50 22.14
C ASP A 192 -7.05 -21.58 23.28
N ILE A 193 -6.57 -20.37 22.94
CA ILE A 193 -5.98 -19.43 23.89
C ILE A 193 -7.07 -18.52 24.47
N LYS A 194 -7.27 -18.61 25.78
CA LYS A 194 -8.18 -17.74 26.54
C LYS A 194 -7.45 -16.52 27.08
N ASN A 195 -8.17 -15.43 27.28
CA ASN A 195 -7.57 -14.18 27.76
C ASN A 195 -7.07 -14.31 29.21
N GLU A 196 -7.79 -15.05 30.04
CA GLU A 196 -7.43 -15.31 31.43
C GLU A 196 -6.27 -16.29 31.60
N ALA A 197 -5.79 -16.93 30.53
CA ALA A 197 -4.74 -17.95 30.62
C ALA A 197 -3.40 -17.32 31.06
N SER A 198 -2.80 -17.92 32.08
CA SER A 198 -1.42 -17.67 32.52
C SER A 198 -0.44 -18.23 31.49
N PHE A 199 0.54 -17.42 31.09
CA PHE A 199 1.56 -17.88 30.15
C PHE A 199 2.31 -19.10 30.68
N MET A 200 2.67 -19.10 31.97
CA MET A 200 3.40 -20.20 32.60
C MET A 200 2.47 -21.34 33.04
N ASP A 201 1.39 -21.03 33.76
CA ASP A 201 0.60 -22.05 34.43
C ASP A 201 -0.37 -22.77 33.49
N ASP A 202 -0.95 -22.05 32.52
CA ASP A 202 -1.97 -22.60 31.62
C ASP A 202 -1.41 -22.92 30.23
N LEU A 203 -0.51 -22.09 29.71
CA LEU A 203 0.05 -22.24 28.35
C LEU A 203 1.41 -22.94 28.33
N GLY A 204 2.01 -23.18 29.49
CA GLY A 204 3.24 -23.96 29.62
C GLY A 204 4.51 -23.25 29.16
N ALA A 205 4.50 -21.92 29.05
CA ALA A 205 5.68 -21.12 28.73
C ALA A 205 6.73 -21.23 29.84
N ASP A 206 7.99 -21.38 29.44
CA ASP A 206 9.12 -21.23 30.36
C ASP A 206 9.64 -19.79 30.43
N SER A 207 10.70 -19.56 31.20
CA SER A 207 11.29 -18.22 31.36
C SER A 207 11.90 -17.66 30.07
N LEU A 208 12.36 -18.53 29.16
CA LEU A 208 12.89 -18.11 27.87
C LEU A 208 11.75 -17.73 26.92
N ASP A 209 10.68 -18.53 26.90
CA ASP A 209 9.47 -18.24 26.13
C ASP A 209 8.87 -16.89 26.50
N LEU A 210 8.84 -16.54 27.80
CA LEU A 210 8.35 -15.23 28.24
C LEU A 210 9.18 -14.07 27.69
N VAL A 211 10.50 -14.20 27.64
CA VAL A 211 11.38 -13.17 27.07
C VAL A 211 11.12 -13.03 25.57
N GLU A 212 11.01 -14.16 24.86
CA GLU A 212 10.73 -14.16 23.42
C GLU A 212 9.34 -13.58 23.11
N LEU A 213 8.33 -13.88 23.93
CA LEU A 213 7.00 -13.28 23.83
C LEU A 213 7.03 -11.76 24.03
N VAL A 214 7.71 -11.28 25.08
CA VAL A 214 7.83 -9.84 25.36
C VAL A 214 8.53 -9.14 24.19
N MET A 215 9.62 -9.69 23.69
CA MET A 215 10.32 -9.15 22.50
C MET A 215 9.44 -9.18 21.25
N SER A 216 8.66 -10.25 21.05
CA SER A 216 7.70 -10.33 19.95
C SER A 216 6.66 -9.22 20.08
N PHE A 217 6.12 -8.98 21.26
CA PHE A 217 5.17 -7.90 21.50
C PHE A 217 5.78 -6.52 21.25
N GLU A 218 6.98 -6.24 21.75
CA GLU A 218 7.69 -4.99 21.48
C GLU A 218 7.83 -4.73 19.97
N ASN A 219 8.27 -5.75 19.24
CA ASN A 219 8.44 -5.67 17.78
C ASN A 219 7.09 -5.55 17.05
N ASP A 220 6.09 -6.32 17.47
CA ASP A 220 4.78 -6.35 16.85
C ASP A 220 4.04 -5.02 17.02
N PHE A 221 4.15 -4.41 18.19
CA PHE A 221 3.41 -3.22 18.57
C PHE A 221 4.25 -1.94 18.48
N ASP A 222 5.53 -2.03 18.13
CA ASP A 222 6.48 -0.90 18.05
C ASP A 222 6.52 -0.12 19.39
N ILE A 223 6.62 -0.87 20.50
CA ILE A 223 6.68 -0.36 21.87
C ILE A 223 7.94 -0.85 22.58
N THR A 224 8.24 -0.25 23.73
CA THR A 224 9.25 -0.75 24.67
C THR A 224 8.57 -1.13 25.99
N ILE A 225 8.85 -2.32 26.48
CA ILE A 225 8.34 -2.89 27.73
C ILE A 225 9.52 -2.97 28.71
N PRO A 226 9.61 -2.06 29.69
CA PRO A 226 10.65 -2.13 30.73
C PRO A 226 10.59 -3.45 31.50
N ASP A 227 11.75 -3.93 31.97
CA ASP A 227 11.85 -5.16 32.78
C ASP A 227 10.96 -5.14 34.05
N GLU A 228 10.72 -3.95 34.61
CA GLU A 228 9.85 -3.78 35.76
C GLU A 228 8.37 -4.04 35.43
N ASP A 229 7.95 -3.66 34.21
CA ASP A 229 6.59 -3.83 33.71
C ASP A 229 6.37 -5.24 33.15
N SER A 230 7.41 -5.86 32.56
CA SER A 230 7.31 -7.22 31.98
C SER A 230 6.94 -8.26 33.04
N ASN A 231 7.40 -8.10 34.29
CA ASN A 231 7.05 -8.98 35.40
C ASN A 231 5.55 -8.95 35.76
N ALA A 232 4.83 -7.89 35.38
CA ALA A 232 3.38 -7.80 35.58
C ALA A 232 2.58 -8.45 34.44
N ILE A 233 3.22 -8.71 33.28
CA ILE A 233 2.60 -9.31 32.10
C ILE A 233 2.66 -10.85 32.25
N THR A 234 1.71 -11.40 32.99
CA THR A 234 1.68 -12.83 33.37
C THR A 234 0.58 -13.63 32.67
N THR A 235 -0.44 -12.95 32.15
CA THR A 235 -1.57 -13.53 31.41
C THR A 235 -1.77 -12.87 30.06
N VAL A 236 -2.47 -13.55 29.15
CA VAL A 236 -2.85 -12.99 27.85
C VAL A 236 -3.61 -11.65 28.01
N GLN A 237 -4.54 -11.57 28.97
CA GLN A 237 -5.28 -10.34 29.26
C GLN A 237 -4.38 -9.23 29.78
N SER A 238 -3.42 -9.53 30.66
CA SER A 238 -2.49 -8.50 31.15
C SER A 238 -1.60 -7.92 30.04
N ALA A 239 -1.22 -8.74 29.05
CA ALA A 239 -0.53 -8.27 27.85
C ALA A 239 -1.45 -7.38 27.00
N ILE A 240 -2.70 -7.80 26.78
CA ILE A 240 -3.71 -7.00 26.05
C ILE A 240 -3.89 -5.64 26.72
N ASP A 241 -4.09 -5.62 28.04
CA ASP A 241 -4.37 -4.41 28.80
C ASP A 241 -3.17 -3.46 28.78
N TYR A 242 -1.96 -3.98 29.00
CA TYR A 242 -0.74 -3.19 28.97
C TYR A 242 -0.51 -2.56 27.60
N ILE A 243 -0.61 -3.36 26.54
CA ILE A 243 -0.35 -2.91 25.17
C ILE A 243 -1.45 -1.93 24.72
N SER A 244 -2.71 -2.19 25.05
CA SER A 244 -3.82 -1.27 24.79
C SER A 244 -3.61 0.07 25.47
N ALA A 245 -3.18 0.08 26.73
CA ALA A 245 -2.90 1.31 27.47
C ALA A 245 -1.74 2.12 26.89
N LYS A 246 -0.74 1.46 26.28
CA LYS A 246 0.38 2.14 25.61
C LYS A 246 0.03 2.68 24.23
N LEU A 247 -0.93 2.07 23.54
CA LEU A 247 -1.28 2.42 22.16
C LEU A 247 -2.39 3.47 22.04
N GLY A 248 -3.29 3.58 23.03
CA GLY A 248 -4.34 4.62 23.08
C GLY A 248 -5.56 4.30 22.24
#